data_AF-A0A7X6M9J8-F1
#
_entry.id   AF-A0A7X6M9J8-F1
#
_cell.length_a   1.000
_cell.length_b   1.000
_cell.length_c   1.000
_cell.angle_alpha   90.00
_cell.angle_beta   90.00
_cell.angle_gamma   90.00
#
_symmetry.space_group_name_H-M   'P 1'
#
loop_
_entity.id
_entity.type
_entity.pdbx_description
1 polymer ?
#
loop_
_entity_poly.entity_id
_entity_poly.type
_entity_poly.pdbx_seq_one_letter_code
_entity_poly.pdbx_strand_id
1 'polypeptide(L)'
;MHVTVFGATGGTGRHVVAQALRAGHRVQAVVRDPGRLPLSHVRLETVRMDTPDLGRLAQTLAHGDAVISALGASARGGFPASTWISAILRAVEDHPRPRLVAVSASPLGPPPARESMVIKKVVTPLVGWVFRDAYRDLAVMERSLSASDTDWTILRPPRLTDGPLTGLHRMSLGTNVSGGLSISRADLAHAALAALEDPATLKQAVGVSR
;
A
#
# COMPACT_ATOMS: atom_id res chain seq x y z
N MET A 1 -14.54 6.79 8.44
CA MET A 1 -14.32 6.74 6.98
C MET A 1 -14.85 5.43 6.39
N HIS A 2 -15.16 5.46 5.11
CA HIS A 2 -15.33 4.32 4.23
C HIS A 2 -14.04 4.06 3.45
N VAL A 3 -13.37 2.94 3.74
CA VAL A 3 -12.03 2.61 3.24
C VAL A 3 -12.10 1.41 2.31
N THR A 4 -11.69 1.60 1.05
CA THR A 4 -11.57 0.53 0.06
C THR A 4 -10.15 -0.04 0.11
N VAL A 5 -10.01 -1.34 0.33
CA VAL A 5 -8.72 -2.02 0.50
C VAL A 5 -8.47 -3.01 -0.64
N PHE A 6 -7.49 -2.72 -1.48
CA PHE A 6 -6.98 -3.63 -2.50
C PHE A 6 -5.87 -4.50 -1.91
N GLY A 7 -5.81 -5.77 -2.31
CA GLY A 7 -4.87 -6.74 -1.72
C GLY A 7 -5.26 -7.17 -0.31
N ALA A 8 -6.56 -7.07 0.04
CA ALA A 8 -7.10 -7.34 1.37
C ALA A 8 -6.82 -8.76 1.92
N THR A 9 -6.58 -9.74 1.04
CA THR A 9 -6.22 -11.11 1.44
C THR A 9 -4.72 -11.34 1.64
N GLY A 10 -3.87 -10.38 1.27
CA GLY A 10 -2.42 -10.44 1.44
C GLY A 10 -1.98 -10.23 2.88
N GLY A 11 -0.69 -10.49 3.17
CA GLY A 11 -0.16 -10.40 4.53
C GLY A 11 -0.42 -9.03 5.18
N THR A 12 -0.10 -7.93 4.49
CA THR A 12 -0.36 -6.56 5.00
C THR A 12 -1.85 -6.22 4.93
N GLY A 13 -2.53 -6.55 3.82
CA GLY A 13 -3.93 -6.21 3.60
C GLY A 13 -4.87 -6.77 4.67
N ARG A 14 -4.63 -7.99 5.15
CA ARG A 14 -5.41 -8.58 6.27
C ARG A 14 -5.30 -7.75 7.54
N HIS A 15 -4.11 -7.24 7.84
CA HIS A 15 -3.92 -6.34 8.99
C HIS A 15 -4.61 -4.99 8.76
N VAL A 16 -4.55 -4.42 7.55
CA VAL A 16 -5.26 -3.18 7.21
C VAL A 16 -6.75 -3.34 7.45
N VAL A 17 -7.37 -4.39 6.90
CA VAL A 17 -8.81 -4.66 7.08
C VAL A 17 -9.14 -4.80 8.57
N ALA A 18 -8.43 -5.66 9.29
CA ALA A 18 -8.73 -5.93 10.69
C ALA A 18 -8.52 -4.71 11.60
N GLN A 19 -7.51 -3.88 11.32
CA GLN A 19 -7.24 -2.66 12.09
C GLN A 19 -8.24 -1.55 11.75
N ALA A 20 -8.59 -1.37 10.47
CA ALA A 20 -9.58 -0.39 10.03
C ALA A 20 -10.96 -0.67 10.66
N LEU A 21 -11.39 -1.93 10.68
CA LEU A 21 -12.65 -2.32 11.33
C LEU A 21 -12.61 -2.05 12.84
N ARG A 22 -11.49 -2.34 13.51
CA ARG A 22 -11.29 -2.05 14.94
C ARG A 22 -11.31 -0.56 15.25
N ALA A 23 -10.78 0.28 14.36
CA ALA A 23 -10.87 1.74 14.46
C ALA A 23 -12.27 2.28 14.08
N GLY A 24 -13.23 1.41 13.75
CA GLY A 24 -14.61 1.77 13.48
C GLY A 24 -14.87 2.22 12.04
N HIS A 25 -13.92 2.09 11.12
CA HIS A 25 -14.16 2.38 9.71
C HIS A 25 -15.11 1.34 9.08
N ARG A 26 -15.81 1.77 8.02
CA ARG A 26 -16.44 0.84 7.07
C ARG A 26 -15.39 0.41 6.08
N VAL A 27 -15.32 -0.88 5.75
CA VAL A 27 -14.28 -1.43 4.89
C VAL A 27 -14.91 -2.16 3.72
N GLN A 28 -14.53 -1.77 2.51
CA GLN A 28 -14.75 -2.54 1.30
C GLN A 28 -13.46 -3.28 0.95
N ALA A 29 -13.42 -4.59 1.17
CA ALA A 29 -12.29 -5.43 0.85
C ALA A 29 -12.41 -5.94 -0.60
N VAL A 30 -11.55 -5.44 -1.49
CA VAL A 30 -11.48 -5.92 -2.87
C VAL A 30 -10.62 -7.17 -2.92
N VAL A 31 -11.23 -8.29 -3.29
CA VAL A 31 -10.66 -9.62 -3.22
C VAL A 31 -10.93 -10.41 -4.49
N ARG A 32 -10.00 -11.29 -4.86
CA ARG A 32 -10.19 -12.20 -6.01
C ARG A 32 -11.04 -13.40 -5.64
N ASP A 33 -10.80 -13.91 -4.44
CA ASP A 33 -11.50 -15.03 -3.83
C ASP A 33 -11.93 -14.61 -2.41
N PRO A 34 -13.24 -14.36 -2.18
CA PRO A 34 -13.77 -14.01 -0.87
C PRO A 34 -13.48 -15.05 0.22
N GLY A 35 -13.39 -16.34 -0.12
CA GLY A 35 -13.10 -17.41 0.84
C GLY A 35 -11.73 -17.30 1.51
N ARG A 36 -10.81 -16.49 0.94
CA ARG A 36 -9.47 -16.26 1.49
C ARG A 36 -9.40 -15.14 2.52
N LEU A 37 -10.51 -14.47 2.81
CA LEU A 37 -10.64 -13.49 3.89
C LEU A 37 -11.61 -14.03 4.95
N PRO A 38 -11.14 -14.87 5.90
CA PRO A 38 -11.99 -15.47 6.93
C PRO A 38 -12.28 -14.47 8.05
N LEU A 39 -12.92 -13.35 7.71
CA LEU A 39 -13.32 -12.29 8.62
C LEU A 39 -14.75 -11.88 8.30
N SER A 40 -15.60 -11.81 9.33
CA SER A 40 -16.97 -11.31 9.20
C SER A 40 -17.15 -10.16 10.17
N HIS A 41 -17.75 -9.07 9.69
CA HIS A 41 -18.02 -7.88 10.49
C HIS A 41 -19.16 -7.08 9.84
N VAL A 42 -20.04 -6.46 10.65
CA VAL A 42 -21.18 -5.66 10.16
C VAL A 42 -20.76 -4.44 9.31
N ARG A 43 -19.50 -4.02 9.43
CA ARG A 43 -18.88 -2.93 8.67
C ARG A 43 -17.93 -3.39 7.57
N LEU A 44 -17.87 -4.69 7.29
CA LEU A 44 -17.04 -5.27 6.24
C LEU A 44 -17.93 -5.72 5.08
N GLU A 45 -17.63 -5.21 3.89
CA GLU A 45 -18.17 -5.69 2.63
C GLU A 45 -17.03 -6.28 1.80
N THR A 46 -17.25 -7.45 1.20
CA THR A 46 -16.28 -8.07 0.28
C THR A 46 -16.73 -7.88 -1.16
N VAL A 47 -15.90 -7.22 -1.95
CA VAL A 47 -16.15 -7.01 -3.38
C VAL A 47 -15.26 -7.96 -4.18
N ARG A 48 -15.88 -8.92 -4.88
CA ARG A 48 -15.13 -9.84 -5.73
C ARG A 48 -14.69 -9.14 -7.02
N MET A 49 -13.38 -8.99 -7.20
CA MET A 49 -12.78 -8.44 -8.41
C MET A 49 -11.40 -9.06 -8.62
N ASP A 50 -11.21 -9.75 -9.75
CA ASP A 50 -9.99 -10.43 -10.14
C ASP A 50 -9.19 -9.70 -11.22
N THR A 51 -9.88 -8.89 -12.03
CA THR A 51 -9.29 -8.02 -13.04
C THR A 51 -9.71 -6.56 -12.82
N PRO A 52 -8.87 -5.57 -13.19
CA PRO A 52 -9.27 -4.17 -13.13
C PRO A 52 -10.41 -3.87 -14.12
N ASP A 53 -11.59 -3.56 -13.61
CA ASP A 53 -12.77 -3.17 -14.37
C ASP A 53 -13.17 -1.74 -14.00
N LEU A 54 -13.12 -0.82 -14.97
CA LEU A 54 -13.35 0.62 -14.70
C LEU A 54 -14.76 0.90 -14.17
N GLY A 55 -15.79 0.24 -14.71
CA GLY A 55 -17.16 0.47 -14.29
C GLY A 55 -17.41 -0.02 -12.86
N ARG A 56 -16.89 -1.21 -12.53
CA ARG A 56 -16.97 -1.75 -11.17
C ARG A 56 -16.09 -0.99 -10.18
N LEU A 57 -14.92 -0.52 -10.61
CA LEU A 57 -14.08 0.35 -9.80
C LEU A 57 -14.77 1.67 -9.49
N ALA A 58 -15.37 2.33 -10.48
CA ALA A 58 -16.12 3.56 -10.27
C ALA A 58 -17.27 3.35 -9.27
N GLN A 59 -18.05 2.26 -9.42
CA GLN A 59 -19.10 1.90 -8.46
C GLN A 59 -18.54 1.63 -7.05
N THR A 60 -17.43 0.91 -6.95
CA THR A 60 -16.80 0.58 -5.66
C THR A 60 -16.23 1.83 -4.98
N LEU A 61 -15.76 2.81 -5.75
CA LEU A 61 -15.09 4.00 -5.24
C LEU A 61 -16.01 5.21 -5.09
N ALA A 62 -17.21 5.20 -5.70
CA ALA A 62 -18.15 6.33 -5.73
C ALA A 62 -18.53 6.90 -4.35
N HIS A 63 -18.47 6.07 -3.31
CA HIS A 63 -18.83 6.44 -1.93
C HIS A 63 -17.68 6.21 -0.93
N GLY A 64 -16.47 5.99 -1.43
CA GLY A 64 -15.29 5.75 -0.60
C GLY A 64 -14.59 7.06 -0.25
N ASP A 65 -14.25 7.24 1.03
CA ASP A 65 -13.44 8.38 1.47
C ASP A 65 -11.95 8.15 1.16
N ALA A 66 -11.53 6.88 1.18
CA ALA A 66 -10.13 6.49 1.15
C ALA A 66 -9.90 5.16 0.44
N VAL A 67 -8.72 5.02 -0.16
CA VAL A 67 -8.22 3.80 -0.79
C VAL A 67 -6.88 3.42 -0.20
N ILE A 68 -6.74 2.15 0.23
CA ILE A 68 -5.45 1.56 0.56
C ILE A 68 -5.13 0.45 -0.45
N SER A 69 -4.05 0.63 -1.20
CA SER A 69 -3.48 -0.43 -2.04
C SER A 69 -2.37 -1.15 -1.29
N ALA A 70 -2.69 -2.34 -0.77
CA ALA A 70 -1.72 -3.27 -0.20
C ALA A 70 -1.18 -4.28 -1.26
N LEU A 71 -1.33 -3.95 -2.55
CA LEU A 71 -0.79 -4.70 -3.68
C LEU A 71 0.71 -4.43 -3.80
N GLY A 72 1.52 -5.05 -2.94
CA GLY A 72 2.97 -4.92 -2.97
C GLY A 72 3.67 -5.90 -3.93
N ALA A 73 5.01 -5.82 -3.97
CA ALA A 73 5.90 -6.65 -4.80
C ALA A 73 5.74 -8.18 -4.66
N SER A 74 4.97 -8.65 -3.69
CA SER A 74 4.73 -10.08 -3.41
C SER A 74 3.40 -10.60 -3.98
N ALA A 75 2.67 -9.80 -4.77
CA ALA A 75 1.41 -10.18 -5.39
C ALA A 75 1.59 -11.32 -6.40
N ARG A 76 1.63 -12.57 -5.92
CA ARG A 76 1.70 -13.76 -6.77
C ARG A 76 0.34 -14.01 -7.46
N GLY A 77 0.39 -14.19 -8.77
CA GLY A 77 -0.68 -14.73 -9.59
C GLY A 77 -1.86 -13.79 -9.87
N GLY A 78 -1.66 -12.46 -9.86
CA GLY A 78 -2.70 -11.47 -10.22
C GLY A 78 -2.13 -10.32 -11.05
N PHE A 79 -2.97 -9.34 -11.39
CA PHE A 79 -2.53 -8.17 -12.15
C PHE A 79 -1.50 -7.33 -11.36
N PRO A 80 -0.54 -6.71 -12.06
CA PRO A 80 0.47 -5.85 -11.43
C PRO A 80 -0.16 -4.67 -10.67
N ALA A 81 0.56 -4.16 -9.67
CA ALA A 81 0.10 -3.05 -8.84
C ALA A 81 -0.09 -1.77 -9.68
N SER A 82 0.78 -1.55 -10.66
CA SER A 82 0.65 -0.41 -11.58
C SER A 82 -0.62 -0.46 -12.41
N THR A 83 -1.07 -1.65 -12.83
CA THR A 83 -2.31 -1.81 -13.60
C THR A 83 -3.53 -1.45 -12.75
N TRP A 84 -3.58 -1.95 -11.51
CA TRP A 84 -4.66 -1.60 -10.57
C TRP A 84 -4.70 -0.11 -10.27
N ILE A 85 -3.56 0.48 -9.94
CA ILE A 85 -3.48 1.92 -9.64
C ILE A 85 -3.86 2.77 -10.85
N SER A 86 -3.43 2.40 -12.06
CA SER A 86 -3.83 3.13 -13.27
C SER A 86 -5.34 3.06 -13.51
N ALA A 87 -5.96 1.91 -13.26
CA ALA A 87 -7.40 1.76 -13.37
C ALA A 87 -8.16 2.52 -12.27
N ILE A 88 -7.67 2.49 -11.03
CA ILE A 88 -8.23 3.26 -9.90
C ILE A 88 -8.20 4.75 -10.21
N LEU A 89 -7.04 5.28 -10.65
CA LEU A 89 -6.87 6.70 -10.97
C LEU A 89 -7.85 7.16 -12.07
N ARG A 90 -8.04 6.34 -13.12
CA ARG A 90 -9.04 6.61 -14.17
C ARG A 90 -10.47 6.53 -13.65
N ALA A 91 -10.77 5.56 -12.80
CA ALA A 91 -12.11 5.37 -12.26
C ALA A 91 -12.57 6.49 -11.33
N VAL A 92 -11.64 7.28 -10.78
CA VAL A 92 -11.95 8.42 -9.88
C VAL A 92 -11.72 9.78 -10.55
N GLU A 93 -11.43 9.83 -11.85
CA GLU A 93 -11.11 11.07 -12.57
C GLU A 93 -12.31 12.05 -12.59
N ASP A 94 -13.52 11.52 -12.77
CA ASP A 94 -14.78 12.28 -12.83
C ASP A 94 -15.54 12.33 -11.49
N HIS A 95 -14.95 11.84 -10.41
CA HIS A 95 -15.56 11.74 -9.09
C HIS A 95 -14.74 12.48 -8.02
N PRO A 96 -15.31 12.78 -6.84
CA PRO A 96 -14.52 13.21 -5.70
C PRO A 96 -13.38 12.22 -5.45
N ARG A 97 -12.13 12.69 -5.57
CA ARG A 97 -10.96 11.83 -5.52
C ARG A 97 -10.72 11.38 -4.08
N PRO A 98 -10.66 10.06 -3.80
CA PRO A 98 -10.41 9.57 -2.46
C PRO A 98 -8.95 9.80 -2.06
N ARG A 99 -8.71 9.86 -0.75
CA ARG A 99 -7.35 9.80 -0.21
C ARG A 99 -6.73 8.43 -0.52
N LEU A 100 -5.60 8.38 -1.23
CA LEU A 100 -5.00 7.12 -1.70
C LEU A 100 -3.65 6.84 -1.02
N VAL A 101 -3.53 5.71 -0.31
CA VAL A 101 -2.27 5.22 0.24
C VAL A 101 -1.86 3.92 -0.47
N ALA A 102 -0.66 3.89 -1.06
CA ALA A 102 -0.16 2.72 -1.77
C ALA A 102 1.12 2.16 -1.13
N VAL A 103 1.21 0.84 -1.00
CA VAL A 103 2.41 0.15 -0.52
C VAL A 103 3.34 -0.16 -1.69
N SER A 104 4.56 0.36 -1.62
CA SER A 104 5.67 0.11 -2.53
C SER A 104 6.79 -0.66 -1.81
N ALA A 105 8.06 -0.31 -2.02
CA ALA A 105 9.21 -0.93 -1.38
C ALA A 105 10.38 0.06 -1.21
N SER A 106 11.15 -0.10 -0.14
CA SER A 106 12.31 0.77 0.17
C SER A 106 13.37 0.84 -0.92
N PRO A 107 13.66 -0.20 -1.73
CA PRO A 107 14.69 -0.09 -2.77
C PRO A 107 14.37 0.93 -3.87
N LEU A 108 13.12 1.39 -4.00
CA LEU A 108 12.73 2.46 -4.93
C LEU A 108 12.99 3.86 -4.35
N GLY A 109 13.20 3.97 -3.04
CA GLY A 109 13.45 5.23 -2.37
C GLY A 109 14.91 5.63 -2.37
N PRO A 110 15.23 6.94 -2.33
CA PRO A 110 16.57 7.41 -2.06
C PRO A 110 17.10 6.82 -0.75
N PRO A 111 18.35 6.34 -0.74
CA PRO A 111 18.96 5.85 0.49
C PRO A 111 19.12 6.99 1.51
N PRO A 112 19.13 6.69 2.83
CA PRO A 112 19.37 7.70 3.85
C PRO A 112 20.80 8.25 3.73
N ALA A 113 21.03 9.47 4.23
CA ALA A 113 22.34 10.13 4.18
C ALA A 113 23.49 9.29 4.80
N ARG A 114 23.17 8.45 5.78
CA ARG A 114 24.10 7.49 6.40
C ARG A 114 23.58 6.07 6.17
N GLU A 115 23.89 5.50 5.02
CA GLU A 115 23.60 4.11 4.68
C GLU A 115 24.86 3.24 4.80
N SER A 116 24.71 2.02 5.31
CA SER A 116 25.82 1.06 5.37
C SER A 116 26.30 0.69 3.97
N MET A 117 27.62 0.69 3.77
CA MET A 117 28.23 0.37 2.48
C MET A 117 27.90 -1.06 2.02
N VAL A 118 27.71 -2.01 2.96
CA VAL A 118 27.31 -3.39 2.66
C VAL A 118 25.88 -3.43 2.10
N ILE A 119 24.96 -2.67 2.70
CA ILE A 119 23.58 -2.57 2.22
C ILE A 119 23.59 -2.00 0.80
N LYS A 120 24.27 -0.87 0.63
CA LYS A 120 24.35 -0.15 -0.64
C LYS A 120 24.99 -0.97 -1.77
N LYS A 121 26.10 -1.66 -1.51
CA LYS A 121 26.90 -2.32 -2.56
C LYS A 121 26.58 -3.80 -2.77
N VAL A 122 25.93 -4.47 -1.82
CA VAL A 122 25.70 -5.94 -1.89
C VAL A 122 24.23 -6.27 -1.78
N VAL A 123 23.55 -5.82 -0.71
CA VAL A 123 22.16 -6.24 -0.44
C VAL A 123 21.20 -5.64 -1.46
N THR A 124 21.25 -4.32 -1.67
CA THR A 124 20.36 -3.62 -2.61
C THR A 124 20.46 -4.16 -4.05
N PRO A 125 21.65 -4.35 -4.66
CA PRO A 125 21.73 -4.89 -6.01
C PRO A 125 21.28 -6.35 -6.10
N LEU A 126 21.58 -7.19 -5.11
CA LEU A 126 21.13 -8.59 -5.09
C LEU A 126 19.60 -8.67 -5.00
N VAL A 127 18.99 -7.93 -4.07
CA VAL A 127 17.53 -7.87 -3.90
C VAL A 127 16.87 -7.24 -5.13
N GLY A 128 17.47 -6.20 -5.70
CA GLY A 128 17.01 -5.56 -6.93
C GLY A 128 17.03 -6.50 -8.13
N TRP A 129 17.98 -7.44 -8.19
CA TRP A 129 18.02 -8.46 -9.23
C TRP A 129 16.94 -9.53 -9.02
N VAL A 130 16.79 -10.06 -7.79
CA VAL A 130 15.79 -11.09 -7.47
C VAL A 130 14.36 -10.60 -7.66
N PHE A 131 14.07 -9.35 -7.31
CA PHE A 131 12.74 -8.74 -7.38
C PHE A 131 12.60 -7.73 -8.53
N ARG A 132 13.44 -7.83 -9.56
CA ARG A 132 13.53 -6.84 -10.65
C ARG A 132 12.18 -6.49 -11.26
N ASP A 133 11.40 -7.49 -11.65
CA ASP A 133 10.12 -7.27 -12.34
C ASP A 133 9.09 -6.64 -11.40
N ALA A 134 9.07 -7.08 -10.14
CA ALA A 134 8.18 -6.51 -9.12
C ALA A 134 8.53 -5.05 -8.81
N TYR A 135 9.82 -4.70 -8.73
CA TYR A 135 10.25 -3.31 -8.52
C TYR A 135 10.05 -2.45 -9.76
N ARG A 136 10.19 -3.00 -10.96
CA ARG A 136 9.85 -2.29 -12.21
C ARG A 136 8.36 -1.92 -12.21
N ASP A 137 7.50 -2.86 -11.83
CA ASP A 137 6.06 -2.61 -11.71
C ASP A 137 5.75 -1.54 -10.66
N LEU A 138 6.31 -1.65 -9.46
CA LEU A 138 6.14 -0.62 -8.42
C LEU A 138 6.66 0.74 -8.87
N ALA A 139 7.74 0.81 -9.65
CA ALA A 139 8.26 2.07 -10.17
C ALA A 139 7.34 2.69 -11.24
N VAL A 140 6.59 1.88 -11.99
CA VAL A 140 5.49 2.38 -12.85
C VAL A 140 4.36 2.90 -11.97
N MET A 141 3.95 2.13 -10.96
CA MET A 141 2.90 2.53 -10.01
C MET A 141 3.19 3.87 -9.32
N GLU A 142 4.40 4.05 -8.78
CA GLU A 142 4.80 5.28 -8.10
C GLU A 142 4.79 6.48 -9.07
N ARG A 143 5.22 6.29 -10.32
CA ARG A 143 5.16 7.35 -11.34
C ARG A 143 3.74 7.73 -11.71
N SER A 144 2.85 6.74 -11.89
CA SER A 144 1.43 6.99 -12.19
C SER A 144 0.75 7.77 -11.06
N LEU A 145 1.02 7.43 -9.80
CA LEU A 145 0.52 8.20 -8.65
C LEU A 145 1.09 9.61 -8.65
N SER A 146 2.41 9.73 -8.78
CA SER A 146 3.11 11.03 -8.71
C SER A 146 2.64 12.01 -9.79
N ALA A 147 2.29 11.51 -10.98
CA ALA A 147 1.76 12.30 -12.09
C ALA A 147 0.26 12.60 -12.00
N SER A 148 -0.45 12.04 -11.01
CA SER A 148 -1.90 12.23 -10.84
C SER A 148 -2.23 13.37 -9.89
N ASP A 149 -3.43 13.95 -10.06
CA ASP A 149 -3.94 14.98 -9.15
C ASP A 149 -4.53 14.39 -7.85
N THR A 150 -4.75 13.08 -7.75
CA THR A 150 -5.27 12.39 -6.55
C THR A 150 -4.39 12.59 -5.33
N ASP A 151 -4.96 12.84 -4.15
CA ASP A 151 -4.20 12.99 -2.91
C ASP A 151 -3.58 11.66 -2.46
N TRP A 152 -2.35 11.42 -2.90
CA TRP A 152 -1.67 10.15 -2.71
C TRP A 152 -0.59 10.19 -1.63
N THR A 153 -0.28 9.02 -1.07
CA THR A 153 0.93 8.74 -0.28
C THR A 153 1.46 7.38 -0.66
N ILE A 154 2.77 7.28 -0.85
CA ILE A 154 3.44 6.01 -1.15
C ILE A 154 4.24 5.60 0.08
N LEU A 155 3.95 4.44 0.65
CA LEU A 155 4.75 3.87 1.73
C LEU A 155 5.80 2.91 1.17
N ARG A 156 7.05 3.11 1.55
CA ARG A 156 8.21 2.32 1.11
C ARG A 156 8.78 1.51 2.28
N PRO A 157 8.19 0.36 2.62
CA PRO A 157 8.71 -0.50 3.67
C PRO A 157 9.97 -1.26 3.21
N PRO A 158 10.88 -1.60 4.13
CA PRO A 158 11.95 -2.55 3.90
C PRO A 158 11.40 -3.98 4.02
N ARG A 159 12.21 -4.93 4.51
CA ARG A 159 11.79 -6.33 4.67
C ARG A 159 10.57 -6.46 5.59
N LEU A 160 9.53 -7.11 5.09
CA LEU A 160 8.31 -7.38 5.85
C LEU A 160 8.48 -8.60 6.75
N THR A 161 7.94 -8.52 7.96
CA THR A 161 7.93 -9.59 8.97
C THR A 161 6.53 -9.78 9.54
N ASP A 162 6.29 -10.91 10.21
CA ASP A 162 4.98 -11.24 10.81
C ASP A 162 4.95 -10.99 12.33
N GLY A 163 5.69 -9.98 12.79
CA GLY A 163 5.65 -9.53 14.18
C GLY A 163 4.33 -8.86 14.58
N PRO A 164 4.10 -8.65 15.88
CA PRO A 164 2.88 -8.01 16.38
C PRO A 164 2.82 -6.53 16.00
N LEU A 165 1.62 -5.93 16.14
CA LEU A 165 1.45 -4.49 16.13
C LEU A 165 2.15 -3.90 17.36
N THR A 166 3.10 -2.99 17.14
CA THR A 166 3.82 -2.28 18.21
C THR A 166 3.45 -0.81 18.26
N GLY A 167 3.09 -0.21 17.12
CA GLY A 167 2.86 1.22 16.97
C GLY A 167 4.15 2.06 16.96
N LEU A 168 5.32 1.44 17.10
CA LEU A 168 6.62 2.11 17.27
C LEU A 168 7.41 2.23 15.96
N HIS A 169 6.72 2.43 14.83
CA HIS A 169 7.40 2.60 13.54
C HIS A 169 7.91 4.03 13.37
N ARG A 170 9.01 4.17 12.63
CA ARG A 170 9.59 5.45 12.21
C ARG A 170 9.26 5.72 10.76
N MET A 171 9.08 7.00 10.42
CA MET A 171 8.78 7.48 9.07
C MET A 171 9.82 8.51 8.63
N SER A 172 10.13 8.52 7.33
CA SER A 172 11.00 9.53 6.72
C SER A 172 10.41 9.99 5.39
N LEU A 173 10.20 11.30 5.23
CA LEU A 173 9.65 11.87 4.01
C LEU A 173 10.71 11.91 2.91
N GLY A 174 10.34 11.51 1.69
CA GLY A 174 11.17 11.53 0.50
C GLY A 174 12.34 10.53 0.48
N THR A 175 12.64 9.86 1.60
CA THR A 175 13.83 9.03 1.78
C THR A 175 13.52 7.77 2.59
N ASN A 176 14.42 6.79 2.56
CA ASN A 176 14.33 5.63 3.45
C ASN A 176 14.72 5.98 4.88
N VAL A 177 14.16 5.25 5.86
CA VAL A 177 14.49 5.40 7.27
C VAL A 177 15.92 4.87 7.54
N SER A 178 16.76 5.68 8.19
CA SER A 178 18.13 5.26 8.55
C SER A 178 18.13 4.09 9.54
N GLY A 179 18.93 3.07 9.23
CA GLY A 179 19.00 1.81 10.00
C GLY A 179 17.74 0.94 9.91
N GLY A 180 16.76 1.32 9.09
CA GLY A 180 15.48 0.63 8.97
C GLY A 180 15.55 -0.60 8.07
N LEU A 181 15.81 -1.78 8.64
CA LEU A 181 15.96 -3.02 7.86
C LEU A 181 14.69 -3.86 7.75
N SER A 182 13.73 -3.64 8.63
CA SER A 182 12.48 -4.41 8.64
C SER A 182 11.33 -3.66 9.29
N ILE A 183 10.11 -4.10 8.99
CA ILE A 183 8.88 -3.68 9.66
C ILE A 183 7.92 -4.87 9.76
N SER A 184 7.07 -4.92 10.79
CA SER A 184 5.99 -5.90 10.84
C SER A 184 4.88 -5.50 9.86
N ARG A 185 4.19 -6.47 9.27
CA ARG A 185 3.02 -6.19 8.42
C ARG A 185 1.90 -5.51 9.20
N ALA A 186 1.82 -5.78 10.51
CA ALA A 186 0.88 -5.12 11.41
C ALA A 186 1.21 -3.63 11.62
N ASP A 187 2.48 -3.27 11.83
CA ASP A 187 2.91 -1.87 11.95
C ASP A 187 2.83 -1.13 10.61
N LEU A 188 3.12 -1.80 9.48
CA LEU A 188 2.92 -1.20 8.17
C LEU A 188 1.44 -0.89 7.90
N ALA A 189 0.53 -1.79 8.29
CA ALA A 189 -0.91 -1.56 8.18
C ALA A 189 -1.35 -0.37 9.06
N HIS A 190 -0.79 -0.27 10.27
CA HIS A 190 -1.03 0.86 11.17
C HIS A 190 -0.54 2.18 10.55
N ALA A 191 0.67 2.21 9.99
CA ALA A 191 1.21 3.36 9.29
C ALA A 191 0.36 3.75 8.07
N ALA A 192 -0.15 2.77 7.31
CA ALA A 192 -1.02 3.02 6.16
C ALA A 192 -2.35 3.66 6.54
N LEU A 193 -2.95 3.24 7.66
CA LEU A 193 -4.17 3.85 8.18
C LEU A 193 -3.91 5.26 8.71
N ALA A 194 -2.84 5.47 9.47
CA ALA A 194 -2.46 6.80 9.96
C ALA A 194 -2.21 7.79 8.80
N ALA A 195 -1.59 7.35 7.71
CA ALA A 195 -1.33 8.18 6.54
C ALA A 195 -2.61 8.65 5.81
N LEU A 196 -3.77 8.00 6.01
CA LEU A 196 -5.04 8.49 5.46
C LEU A 196 -5.44 9.83 6.08
N GLU A 197 -5.07 10.08 7.33
CA GLU A 197 -5.48 11.27 8.09
C GLU A 197 -4.34 12.27 8.29
N ASP A 198 -3.09 11.92 7.94
CA ASP A 198 -1.93 12.79 8.12
C ASP A 198 -1.65 13.68 6.88
N PRO A 199 -1.90 15.00 6.97
CA PRO A 199 -1.65 15.94 5.88
C PRO A 199 -0.15 16.08 5.53
N ALA A 200 0.76 15.79 6.47
CA ALA A 200 2.21 15.87 6.21
C ALA A 200 2.70 14.82 5.21
N THR A 201 1.89 13.77 4.97
CA THR A 201 2.21 12.72 4.00
C THR A 201 1.60 12.96 2.62
N LEU A 202 0.82 14.03 2.42
CA LEU A 202 0.17 14.36 1.15
C LEU A 202 1.21 14.56 0.04
N LYS A 203 1.02 13.84 -1.07
CA LYS A 203 1.91 13.83 -2.23
C LYS A 203 3.36 13.47 -1.86
N GLN A 204 3.56 12.67 -0.81
CA GLN A 204 4.87 12.21 -0.36
C GLN A 204 5.05 10.71 -0.58
N ALA A 205 6.27 10.34 -0.99
CA ALA A 205 6.77 8.99 -0.80
C ALA A 205 7.51 8.93 0.54
N VAL A 206 7.15 7.97 1.38
CA VAL A 206 7.55 7.90 2.78
C VAL A 206 8.21 6.56 3.06
N GLY A 207 9.48 6.58 3.48
CA GLY A 207 10.12 5.40 4.04
C GLY A 207 9.48 5.06 5.39
N VAL A 208 9.16 3.79 5.63
CA VAL A 208 8.57 3.34 6.90
C VAL A 208 9.33 2.13 7.41
N SER A 209 9.82 2.16 8.64
CA SER A 209 10.54 1.03 9.25
C SER A 209 10.29 0.98 10.76
N ARG A 210 10.79 -0.07 11.43
CA ARG A 210 10.88 -0.08 12.89
C ARG A 210 11.89 0.96 13.40
#